data_AF-A0A6G8NHM9-F1
#
_entry.id   AF-A0A6G8NHM9-F1
#
_cell.length_a   1.000
_cell.length_b   1.000
_cell.length_c   1.000
_cell.angle_alpha   90.00
_cell.angle_beta   90.00
_cell.angle_gamma   90.00
#
_symmetry.space_group_name_H-M   'P 1'
#
loop_
_entity.id
_entity.type
_entity.pdbx_description
1 polymer ?
#
loop_
_entity_poly.entity_id
_entity_poly.type
_entity_poly.pdbx_seq_one_letter_code
_entity_poly.pdbx_strand_id
1 'polypeptide(L)'
;MSSTPRELVDCAVDLLKQAVGEPRYRAVCSRAYYGAFHAANAFHNALSAPGSVGTARGRHQQLLAQLANPTCSKQTDNYFVSQALSKNLRPLIDARVKADYLIHSEVSLALATAATVGAEAIVQRVM
;
A
#
# COMPACT_ATOMS: atom_id res chain seq x y z
N MET A 1 -6.25 11.03 -18.86
CA MET A 1 -5.88 9.62 -18.58
C MET A 1 -5.59 9.50 -17.09
N SER A 2 -6.02 8.44 -16.43
CA SER A 2 -5.71 8.17 -15.01
C SER A 2 -4.56 7.17 -14.91
N SER A 3 -3.64 7.36 -13.96
CA SER A 3 -2.54 6.41 -13.72
C SER A 3 -3.02 5.09 -13.13
N THR A 4 -2.34 4.00 -13.50
CA THR A 4 -2.52 2.66 -12.94
C THR A 4 -1.75 2.50 -11.62
N PRO A 5 -2.08 1.49 -10.79
CA PRO A 5 -1.31 1.19 -9.58
C PRO A 5 0.16 0.88 -9.89
N ARG A 6 0.43 0.16 -10.98
CA ARG A 6 1.80 -0.17 -11.42
C ARG A 6 2.60 1.09 -11.76
N GLU A 7 2.02 2.00 -12.55
CA GLU A 7 2.66 3.27 -12.92
C GLU A 7 2.99 4.14 -11.69
N LEU A 8 2.16 4.10 -10.63
CA LEU A 8 2.45 4.81 -9.38
C LEU A 8 3.64 4.21 -8.63
N VAL A 9 3.78 2.88 -8.62
CA VAL A 9 4.92 2.19 -7.99
C VAL A 9 6.20 2.40 -8.80
N ASP A 10 6.13 2.28 -10.13
CA ASP A 10 7.26 2.57 -11.03
C ASP A 10 7.74 4.01 -10.85
N CYS A 11 6.80 4.97 -10.75
CA CYS A 11 7.12 6.36 -10.43
C CYS A 11 7.82 6.51 -9.08
N ALA A 12 7.38 5.79 -8.04
CA ALA A 12 8.04 5.82 -6.73
C ALA A 12 9.47 5.27 -6.80
N VAL A 13 9.70 4.19 -7.55
CA VAL A 13 11.02 3.60 -7.79
C VAL A 13 11.93 4.58 -8.54
N ASP A 14 11.42 5.24 -9.58
CA ASP A 14 12.20 6.22 -10.34
C ASP A 14 12.51 7.48 -9.53
N LEU A 15 11.57 7.95 -8.73
CA LEU A 15 11.82 9.04 -7.77
C LEU A 15 12.92 8.67 -6.77
N LEU A 16 12.94 7.43 -6.27
CA LEU A 16 13.93 6.96 -5.31
C LEU A 16 15.35 6.98 -5.89
N LYS A 17 15.52 6.56 -7.15
CA LYS A 17 16.84 6.55 -7.84
C LYS A 17 17.49 7.94 -7.87
N GLN A 18 16.67 9.00 -7.87
CA GLN A 18 17.11 10.39 -7.95
C GLN A 18 16.88 11.16 -6.64
N ALA A 19 16.51 10.47 -5.55
CA ALA A 19 16.11 11.13 -4.32
C ALA A 19 17.32 11.60 -3.52
N VAL A 20 17.51 12.91 -3.49
CA VAL A 20 18.48 13.58 -2.61
C VAL A 20 17.71 14.33 -1.52
N GLY A 21 17.79 13.82 -0.30
CA GLY A 21 17.25 14.47 0.89
C GLY A 21 15.80 14.13 1.23
N GLU A 22 15.47 14.50 2.47
CA GLU A 22 14.22 14.19 3.18
C GLU A 22 12.94 14.51 2.39
N PRO A 23 12.80 15.67 1.71
CA PRO A 23 11.56 16.00 0.99
C PRO A 23 11.27 15.02 -0.16
N ARG A 24 12.29 14.52 -0.85
CA ARG A 24 12.10 13.52 -1.92
C ARG A 24 11.76 12.16 -1.35
N TYR A 25 12.32 11.78 -0.18
CA TYR A 25 11.95 10.55 0.50
C TYR A 25 10.47 10.53 0.92
N ARG A 26 9.92 11.67 1.33
CA ARG A 26 8.47 11.81 1.57
C ARG A 26 7.66 11.56 0.31
N ALA A 27 8.04 12.16 -0.82
CA ALA A 27 7.36 11.97 -2.09
C ALA A 27 7.37 10.49 -2.54
N VAL A 28 8.50 9.80 -2.37
CA VAL A 28 8.64 8.36 -2.63
C VAL A 28 7.66 7.55 -1.77
N CYS A 29 7.63 7.77 -0.45
CA CYS A 29 6.71 7.07 0.46
C CYS A 29 5.25 7.27 0.06
N SER A 30 4.87 8.50 -0.31
CA SER A 30 3.52 8.84 -0.74
C SER A 30 3.12 8.09 -2.02
N ARG A 31 3.97 8.11 -3.07
CA ARG A 31 3.66 7.40 -4.32
C ARG A 31 3.65 5.88 -4.16
N ALA A 32 4.62 5.32 -3.44
CA ALA A 32 4.67 3.89 -3.13
C ALA A 32 3.39 3.42 -2.42
N TYR A 33 2.95 4.17 -1.41
CA TYR A 33 1.71 3.88 -0.69
C TYR A 33 0.48 3.88 -1.60
N TYR A 34 0.27 4.94 -2.39
CA TYR A 34 -0.95 5.02 -3.20
C TYR A 34 -0.98 3.96 -4.31
N GLY A 35 0.17 3.62 -4.91
CA GLY A 35 0.26 2.49 -5.85
C GLY A 35 -0.16 1.18 -5.19
N ALA A 36 0.42 0.85 -4.04
CA ALA A 36 0.08 -0.35 -3.28
C ALA A 36 -1.38 -0.38 -2.82
N PHE A 37 -1.90 0.75 -2.33
CA PHE A 37 -3.29 0.89 -1.89
C PHE A 37 -4.26 0.60 -3.04
N HIS A 38 -4.04 1.18 -4.21
CA HIS A 38 -4.93 0.97 -5.36
C HIS A 38 -4.85 -0.46 -5.90
N ALA A 39 -3.65 -1.08 -5.92
CA ALA A 39 -3.51 -2.49 -6.30
C ALA A 39 -4.25 -3.41 -5.33
N ALA A 40 -4.05 -3.25 -4.02
CA ALA A 40 -4.72 -4.05 -3.00
C ALA A 40 -6.24 -3.84 -2.99
N ASN A 41 -6.69 -2.60 -3.23
CA ASN A 41 -8.11 -2.28 -3.33
C ASN A 41 -8.75 -2.91 -4.59
N ALA A 42 -8.05 -2.91 -5.72
CA ALA A 42 -8.52 -3.56 -6.94
C ALA A 42 -8.66 -5.08 -6.74
N PHE A 43 -7.65 -5.71 -6.12
CA PHE A 43 -7.72 -7.13 -5.73
C PHE A 43 -8.92 -7.42 -4.83
N HIS A 44 -9.10 -6.63 -3.76
CA HIS A 44 -10.21 -6.80 -2.82
C HIS A 44 -11.57 -6.73 -3.53
N ASN A 45 -11.76 -5.77 -4.43
CA ASN A 45 -12.99 -5.57 -5.17
C ASN A 45 -13.25 -6.69 -6.21
N ALA A 46 -12.22 -7.39 -6.66
CA ALA A 46 -12.33 -8.52 -7.58
C ALA A 46 -12.67 -9.85 -6.87
N LEU A 47 -12.66 -9.90 -5.54
CA LEU A 47 -13.06 -11.09 -4.79
C LEU A 47 -14.55 -11.38 -5.02
N SER A 48 -14.88 -12.67 -5.13
CA SER A 48 -16.28 -13.12 -5.20
C SER A 48 -17.11 -12.71 -3.98
N ALA A 49 -16.45 -12.60 -2.83
CA ALA A 49 -17.01 -12.08 -1.59
C ALA A 49 -15.96 -11.17 -0.91
N PRO A 50 -16.06 -9.84 -1.10
CA PRO A 50 -15.16 -8.89 -0.47
C PRO A 50 -15.23 -8.96 1.06
N GLY A 51 -14.11 -8.72 1.73
CA GLY A 51 -14.02 -8.65 3.18
C GLY A 51 -14.85 -7.57 3.86
N SER A 52 -15.01 -7.72 5.18
CA SER A 52 -15.85 -6.85 6.01
C SER A 52 -15.04 -5.76 6.73
N VAL A 53 -15.65 -4.59 6.93
CA VAL A 53 -14.99 -3.43 7.58
C VAL A 53 -15.02 -3.50 9.11
N GLY A 54 -15.92 -4.27 9.70
CA GLY A 54 -16.19 -4.25 11.14
C GLY A 54 -16.49 -2.83 11.65
N THR A 55 -15.74 -2.38 12.66
CA THR A 55 -15.87 -1.03 13.24
C THR A 55 -14.86 -0.02 12.67
N ALA A 56 -14.07 -0.38 11.66
CA ALA A 56 -13.01 0.46 11.11
C ALA A 56 -13.58 1.73 10.45
N ARG A 57 -12.89 2.86 10.65
CA ARG A 57 -13.30 4.18 10.15
C ARG A 57 -12.25 4.76 9.22
N GLY A 58 -12.71 5.48 8.19
CA GLY A 58 -11.83 6.08 7.19
C GLY A 58 -11.30 5.05 6.19
N ARG A 59 -11.10 5.51 4.96
CA ARG A 59 -10.90 4.64 3.79
C ARG A 59 -9.70 3.69 3.92
N HIS A 60 -8.60 4.17 4.49
CA HIS A 60 -7.36 3.40 4.60
C HIS A 60 -7.45 2.29 5.65
N GLN A 61 -8.06 2.57 6.80
CA GLN A 61 -8.28 1.56 7.84
C GLN A 61 -9.37 0.57 7.43
N GLN A 62 -10.40 1.03 6.72
CA GLN A 62 -11.44 0.17 6.16
C GLN A 62 -10.84 -0.86 5.21
N LEU A 63 -10.01 -0.46 4.24
CA LEU A 63 -9.37 -1.42 3.34
C LEU A 63 -8.48 -2.42 4.09
N LEU A 64 -7.69 -1.97 5.07
CA LEU A 64 -6.91 -2.88 5.91
C LEU A 64 -7.80 -3.91 6.63
N ALA A 65 -8.89 -3.46 7.25
CA ALA A 65 -9.82 -4.32 7.97
C ALA A 65 -10.50 -5.32 7.02
N GLN A 66 -10.91 -4.86 5.84
CA GLN A 66 -11.49 -5.69 4.80
C GLN A 66 -10.50 -6.75 4.30
N LEU A 67 -9.24 -6.37 4.05
CA LEU A 67 -8.20 -7.30 3.61
C LEU A 67 -7.86 -8.31 4.71
N ALA A 68 -7.90 -7.90 5.99
CA ALA A 68 -7.66 -8.78 7.13
C ALA A 68 -8.83 -9.74 7.40
N ASN A 69 -10.05 -9.36 7.02
CA ASN A 69 -11.28 -10.12 7.24
C ASN A 69 -12.00 -10.43 5.92
N PRO A 70 -11.35 -11.14 4.96
CA PRO A 70 -12.00 -11.55 3.72
C PRO A 70 -13.16 -12.52 4.01
N THR A 71 -14.26 -12.37 3.29
CA THR A 71 -15.44 -13.25 3.44
C THR A 71 -15.49 -14.37 2.39
N CYS A 72 -14.52 -14.38 1.46
CA CYS A 72 -14.33 -15.49 0.52
C CYS A 72 -13.87 -16.78 1.23
N SER A 73 -14.00 -17.91 0.53
CA SER A 73 -13.69 -19.23 1.12
C SER A 73 -12.24 -19.35 1.57
N LYS A 74 -12.05 -19.85 2.80
CA LYS A 74 -10.74 -20.14 3.41
C LYS A 74 -9.94 -21.23 2.68
N GLN A 75 -10.56 -21.92 1.73
CA GLN A 75 -9.91 -22.95 0.90
C GLN A 75 -9.27 -22.35 -0.36
N THR A 76 -9.48 -21.06 -0.63
CA THR A 76 -8.93 -20.37 -1.80
C THR A 76 -7.67 -19.59 -1.45
N ASP A 77 -6.71 -19.57 -2.36
CA ASP A 77 -5.49 -18.76 -2.22
C ASP A 77 -5.81 -17.28 -1.97
N ASN A 78 -6.90 -16.78 -2.58
CA ASN A 78 -7.36 -15.41 -2.41
C ASN A 78 -7.62 -15.00 -0.95
N TYR A 79 -8.08 -15.94 -0.12
CA TYR A 79 -8.26 -15.68 1.31
C TYR A 79 -6.91 -15.38 2.00
N PHE A 80 -5.88 -16.16 1.68
CA PHE A 80 -4.54 -15.98 2.24
C PHE A 80 -3.82 -14.77 1.63
N VAL A 81 -4.02 -14.53 0.33
CA VAL A 81 -3.53 -13.32 -0.35
C VAL A 81 -4.08 -12.08 0.33
N SER A 82 -5.39 -12.00 0.55
CA SER A 82 -6.05 -10.87 1.21
C SER A 82 -5.42 -10.58 2.58
N GLN A 83 -5.26 -11.61 3.42
CA GLN A 83 -4.65 -11.44 4.74
C GLN A 83 -3.18 -10.98 4.63
N ALA A 84 -2.41 -11.53 3.70
CA ALA A 84 -1.03 -11.11 3.47
C ALA A 84 -0.94 -9.63 3.03
N LEU A 85 -1.84 -9.20 2.13
CA LEU A 85 -1.92 -7.80 1.71
C LEU A 85 -2.22 -6.88 2.88
N SER A 86 -3.10 -7.27 3.82
CA SER A 86 -3.37 -6.46 5.01
C SER A 86 -2.11 -6.22 5.86
N LYS A 87 -1.27 -7.25 6.02
CA LYS A 87 -0.02 -7.17 6.78
C LYS A 87 1.01 -6.33 6.06
N ASN A 88 1.13 -6.49 4.75
CA ASN A 88 2.10 -5.78 3.92
C ASN A 88 1.73 -4.31 3.71
N LEU A 89 0.44 -3.98 3.64
CA LEU A 89 -0.02 -2.60 3.40
C LEU A 89 0.09 -1.72 4.65
N ARG A 90 0.03 -2.30 5.85
CA ARG A 90 0.14 -1.58 7.13
C ARG A 90 1.40 -0.69 7.22
N PRO A 91 2.63 -1.22 7.06
CA PRO A 91 3.84 -0.39 7.16
C PRO A 91 3.90 0.74 6.11
N LEU A 92 3.28 0.56 4.94
CA LEU A 92 3.21 1.61 3.92
C LEU A 92 2.26 2.74 4.34
N ILE A 93 1.16 2.43 5.04
CA ILE A 93 0.28 3.45 5.62
C ILE A 93 1.05 4.25 6.66
N ASP A 94 1.80 3.58 7.54
CA ASP A 94 2.57 4.25 8.59
C ASP A 94 3.66 5.14 7.98
N ALA A 95 4.38 4.65 6.97
CA ALA A 95 5.35 5.43 6.20
C ALA A 95 4.72 6.67 5.54
N ARG A 96 3.54 6.50 4.93
CA ARG A 96 2.81 7.60 4.30
C ARG A 96 2.29 8.62 5.30
N VAL A 97 1.76 8.19 6.45
CA VAL A 97 1.31 9.11 7.51
C VAL A 97 2.49 9.94 8.00
N LYS A 98 3.65 9.31 8.24
CA LYS A 98 4.87 10.02 8.61
C LYS A 98 5.31 11.01 7.53
N ALA A 99 5.31 10.59 6.27
CA ALA A 99 5.73 11.40 5.14
C ALA A 99 4.80 12.59 4.85
N ASP A 100 3.48 12.40 4.90
CA ASP A 100 2.53 13.42 4.46
C ASP A 100 2.07 14.35 5.60
N TYR A 101 2.10 13.90 6.86
CA TYR A 101 1.49 14.65 7.97
C TYR A 101 2.44 14.98 9.13
N LEU A 102 3.47 14.16 9.37
CA LEU A 102 4.40 14.39 10.49
C LEU A 102 5.61 15.21 10.03
N ILE A 103 5.40 16.50 9.78
CA ILE A 103 6.44 17.40 9.23
C ILE A 103 7.67 17.54 10.14
N HIS A 104 7.49 17.38 11.45
CA HIS A 104 8.58 17.43 12.44
C HIS A 104 9.28 16.08 12.65
N SER A 105 8.89 15.03 11.91
CA SER A 105 9.50 13.70 11.99
C SER A 105 10.26 13.39 10.72
N GLU A 106 11.55 13.06 10.82
CA GLU A 106 12.40 12.77 9.67
C GLU A 106 12.00 11.49 8.92
N VAL A 107 11.88 11.55 7.60
CA VAL A 107 11.77 10.39 6.70
C VAL A 107 13.15 10.10 6.10
N SER A 108 13.71 8.93 6.43
CA SER A 108 15.03 8.53 5.93
C SER A 108 14.96 7.84 4.57
N LEU A 109 16.12 7.76 3.89
CA LEU A 109 16.30 6.95 2.69
C LEU A 109 15.87 5.49 2.93
N ALA A 110 16.24 4.92 4.09
CA ALA A 110 15.90 3.54 4.42
C ALA A 110 14.38 3.30 4.47
N LEU A 111 13.61 4.25 5.03
CA LEU A 111 12.15 4.17 5.05
C LEU A 111 11.56 4.27 3.64
N ALA A 112 12.06 5.19 2.81
CA ALA A 112 11.63 5.34 1.42
C ALA A 112 11.91 4.07 0.60
N THR A 113 13.10 3.48 0.74
CA THR A 113 13.47 2.21 0.10
C THR A 113 12.56 1.06 0.56
N ALA A 114 12.31 0.94 1.87
CA ALA A 114 11.42 -0.09 2.39
C ALA A 114 9.98 0.08 1.87
N ALA A 115 9.49 1.32 1.76
CA ALA A 115 8.18 1.61 1.20
C ALA A 115 8.07 1.20 -0.27
N THR A 116 9.08 1.48 -1.11
CA THR A 116 9.10 1.05 -2.52
C THR A 116 9.15 -0.47 -2.67
N VAL A 117 9.98 -1.15 -1.87
CA VAL A 117 10.09 -2.62 -1.89
C VAL A 117 8.77 -3.27 -1.48
N GLY A 118 8.14 -2.77 -0.41
CA GLY A 118 6.84 -3.27 0.02
C GLY A 118 5.72 -3.02 -1.00
N ALA A 119 5.76 -1.87 -1.69
CA ALA A 119 4.78 -1.56 -2.73
C ALA A 119 4.93 -2.45 -3.96
N GLU A 120 6.17 -2.69 -4.42
CA GLU A 120 6.48 -3.67 -5.47
C GLU A 120 5.96 -5.06 -5.11
N ALA A 121 6.24 -5.54 -3.89
CA ALA A 121 5.79 -6.85 -3.44
C ALA A 121 4.25 -6.98 -3.44
N ILE A 122 3.52 -5.91 -3.13
CA ILE A 122 2.06 -5.90 -3.20
C ILE A 122 1.59 -5.97 -4.66
N VAL A 123 2.13 -5.12 -5.53
CA VAL A 123 1.73 -5.10 -6.95
C VAL A 123 2.03 -6.42 -7.63
N GLN A 124 3.24 -6.97 -7.49
CA GLN A 124 3.64 -8.26 -8.07
C GLN A 124 2.78 -9.43 -7.60
N ARG A 125 2.13 -9.31 -6.43
CA ARG A 125 1.31 -10.39 -5.87
C ARG A 125 -0.09 -10.46 -6.49
N VAL A 126 -0.61 -9.35 -7.01
CA VAL A 126 -2.03 -9.18 -7.36
C VAL A 126 -2.30 -8.60 -8.76
N MET A 127 -1.25 -8.19 -9.48
CA MET A 127 -1.29 -7.73 -10.86
C MET A 127 -0.35 -8.59 -11.69
#